data_AF-A0A1T5BYL7-F1
#
_entry.id   AF-A0A1T5BYL7-F1
#
_cell.length_a   1.000
_cell.length_b   1.000
_cell.length_c   1.000
_cell.angle_alpha   90.00
_cell.angle_beta   90.00
_cell.angle_gamma   90.00
#
_symmetry.space_group_name_H-M   'P 1'
#
loop_
_entity.id
_entity.type
_entity.pdbx_description
1 polymer ?
#
loop_
_entity_poly.entity_id
_entity_poly.type
_entity_poly.pdbx_seq_one_letter_code
_entity_poly.pdbx_strand_id
1 'polypeptide(L)'
;MFRDCENIPDFLISECNLDDYAFLYFEALEEMGDAFKAYCEQISSWPGNAKALDEQLESFQESYRRDFGGSMMDTKIEYVYQYVDETGMLADAASALERYCDYKAFARDLFLEGYTEVDGYVFADY
;
A
#
# COMPACT_ATOMS: atom_id res chain seq x y z
N MET A 1 18.31 28.30 0.89
CA MET A 1 17.11 28.02 0.09
C MET A 1 17.28 26.60 -0.43
N PHE A 2 16.53 25.66 0.14
CA PHE A 2 16.47 24.29 -0.38
C PHE A 2 15.79 24.37 -1.75
N ARG A 3 16.51 24.03 -2.83
CA ARG A 3 16.01 24.12 -4.22
C ARG A 3 15.82 22.76 -4.88
N ASP A 4 16.25 21.69 -4.22
CA ASP A 4 16.29 20.33 -4.76
C ASP A 4 15.53 19.38 -3.81
N CYS A 5 14.23 19.64 -3.61
CA CYS A 5 13.36 18.81 -2.78
C CYS A 5 12.23 18.22 -3.63
N GLU A 6 12.58 17.46 -4.67
CA GLU A 6 11.59 16.67 -5.42
C GLU A 6 11.22 15.43 -4.60
N ASN A 7 9.91 15.13 -4.50
CA ASN A 7 9.33 13.95 -3.83
C ASN A 7 9.28 13.97 -2.30
N ILE A 8 9.41 15.12 -1.64
CA ILE A 8 9.28 15.20 -0.18
C ILE A 8 7.99 15.96 0.16
N PRO A 9 7.12 15.40 1.01
CA PRO A 9 5.91 16.08 1.44
C PRO A 9 6.15 17.49 2.00
N ASP A 10 5.31 18.46 1.61
CA ASP A 10 5.42 19.88 2.02
C ASP A 10 5.37 20.10 3.54
N PHE A 11 4.85 19.16 4.33
CA PHE A 11 4.83 19.30 5.79
C PHE A 11 6.19 19.00 6.44
N LEU A 12 7.09 18.29 5.75
CA LEU A 12 8.43 17.95 6.22
C LEU A 12 9.46 19.02 5.86
N ILE A 13 9.12 19.93 4.93
CA ILE A 13 10.03 20.94 4.41
C ILE A 13 9.36 22.30 4.41
N SER A 14 10.02 23.27 5.02
CA SER A 14 9.71 24.68 4.89
C SER A 14 10.82 25.39 4.11
N GLU A 15 10.52 26.55 3.52
CA GLU A 15 11.48 27.34 2.73
C GLU A 15 12.81 27.64 3.46
N CYS A 16 12.79 27.58 4.80
CA CYS A 16 13.93 27.86 5.67
C CYS A 16 14.22 26.78 6.73
N ASN A 17 13.49 25.65 6.76
CA ASN A 17 13.70 24.63 7.79
C ASN A 17 13.38 23.22 7.27
N LEU A 18 14.20 22.25 7.65
CA LEU A 18 13.88 20.83 7.51
C LEU A 18 13.31 20.36 8.85
N ASP A 19 12.17 19.68 8.82
CA ASP A 19 11.61 19.12 10.05
C ASP A 19 12.47 17.94 10.55
N ASP A 20 12.60 17.77 11.86
CA ASP A 20 13.39 16.67 12.45
C ASP A 20 12.85 15.29 12.02
N TYR A 21 11.57 15.20 11.66
CA TYR A 21 10.93 13.97 11.16
C TYR A 21 11.26 13.64 9.71
N ALA A 22 11.86 14.57 8.96
CA ALA A 22 12.24 14.30 7.57
C ALA A 22 13.24 13.13 7.49
N PHE A 23 14.14 13.01 8.47
CA PHE A 23 15.08 11.89 8.52
C PHE A 23 14.39 10.54 8.72
N LEU A 24 13.38 10.47 9.57
CA LEU A 24 12.57 9.26 9.78
C LEU A 24 11.81 8.88 8.51
N TYR A 25 11.26 9.88 7.80
CA TYR A 25 10.61 9.65 6.51
C TYR A 25 11.58 9.07 5.47
N PHE A 26 12.80 9.60 5.38
CA PHE A 26 13.81 9.08 4.46
C PHE A 26 14.27 7.67 4.83
N GLU A 27 14.45 7.39 6.11
CA GLU A 27 14.83 6.04 6.60
C GLU A 27 13.73 5.03 6.26
N ALA A 28 12.46 5.37 6.49
CA ALA A 28 11.33 4.54 6.10
C ALA A 28 11.24 4.35 4.57
N LEU A 29 11.49 5.41 3.79
CA LEU A 29 11.53 5.33 2.33
C LEU A 29 12.68 4.45 1.84
N GLU A 30 13.84 4.47 2.50
CA GLU A 30 14.97 3.61 2.16
C GLU A 30 14.71 2.14 2.54
N GLU A 31 14.03 1.88 3.65
CA GLU A 31 13.69 0.54 4.10
C GLU A 31 12.55 -0.10 3.28
N MET A 32 11.48 0.66 3.02
CA MET A 32 10.22 0.16 2.45
C MET A 32 10.07 0.48 0.95
N GLY A 33 10.88 1.41 0.42
CA GLY A 33 10.95 1.74 -1.00
C GLY A 33 9.71 2.43 -1.56
N ASP A 34 9.43 2.17 -2.83
CA ASP A 34 8.35 2.81 -3.60
C ASP A 34 6.94 2.48 -3.05
N ALA A 35 6.78 1.38 -2.30
CA ALA A 35 5.52 1.03 -1.65
C ALA A 35 5.09 2.06 -0.60
N PHE A 36 6.05 2.54 0.21
CA PHE A 36 5.78 3.57 1.21
C PHE A 36 5.47 4.91 0.55
N LYS A 37 6.14 5.22 -0.56
CA LYS A 37 5.83 6.41 -1.36
C LYS A 37 4.39 6.39 -1.89
N ALA A 38 3.95 5.27 -2.46
CA ALA A 38 2.59 5.11 -2.94
C ALA A 38 1.54 5.27 -1.83
N TYR A 39 1.80 4.71 -0.64
CA TYR A 39 0.95 4.91 0.53
C TYR A 39 0.90 6.38 0.97
N CYS A 40 2.05 7.05 1.01
CA CYS A 40 2.16 8.46 1.34
C CYS A 40 1.34 9.38 0.41
N GLU A 41 1.21 9.03 -0.86
CA GLU A 41 0.39 9.76 -1.83
C GLU A 41 -1.11 9.63 -1.56
N GLN A 42 -1.56 8.56 -0.89
CA GLN A 42 -2.95 8.42 -0.46
C GLN A 42 -3.30 9.31 0.74
N ILE A 43 -2.31 9.66 1.56
CA ILE A 43 -2.50 10.46 2.76
C ILE A 43 -2.84 11.90 2.36
N SER A 44 -4.14 12.22 2.38
CA SER A 44 -4.65 13.53 1.99
C SER A 44 -4.26 14.66 2.96
N SER A 45 -4.01 14.31 4.23
CA SER A 45 -3.61 15.26 5.27
C SER A 45 -2.62 14.60 6.20
N TRP A 46 -1.37 15.04 6.12
CA TRP A 46 -0.34 14.57 7.01
C TRP A 46 -0.56 15.10 8.43
N PRO A 47 -0.42 14.24 9.43
CA PRO A 47 -0.53 14.67 10.81
C PRO A 47 0.73 15.47 11.18
N GLY A 48 0.54 16.72 11.62
CA GLY A 48 1.64 17.65 11.91
C GLY A 48 2.43 17.34 13.20
N ASN A 49 2.59 16.07 13.58
CA ASN A 49 3.35 15.68 14.77
C ASN A 49 4.13 14.36 14.56
N ALA A 50 5.25 14.23 15.28
CA ALA A 50 6.16 13.07 15.31
C ALA A 50 5.46 11.71 15.46
N LYS A 51 4.62 11.63 16.49
CA LYS A 51 3.99 10.38 16.92
C LYS A 51 3.08 9.85 15.85
N ALA A 52 2.51 10.76 15.08
CA ALA A 52 1.63 10.39 14.02
C ALA A 52 2.39 9.84 12.80
N LEU A 53 3.68 10.15 12.62
CA LEU A 53 4.50 9.46 11.61
C LEU A 53 4.78 8.00 12.03
N ASP A 54 5.15 7.76 13.30
CA ASP A 54 5.29 6.40 13.84
C ASP A 54 3.96 5.62 13.72
N GLU A 55 2.84 6.23 14.11
CA GLU A 55 1.50 5.61 13.97
C GLU A 55 1.16 5.34 12.49
N GLN A 56 1.56 6.22 11.56
CA GLN A 56 1.40 5.99 10.12
C GLN A 56 2.29 4.87 9.60
N LEU A 57 3.51 4.73 10.13
CA LEU A 57 4.42 3.63 9.77
C LEU A 57 3.89 2.30 10.27
N GLU A 58 3.41 2.23 11.51
CA GLU A 58 2.73 1.03 12.03
C GLU A 58 1.48 0.71 11.20
N SER A 59 0.65 1.71 10.90
CA SER A 59 -0.53 1.54 10.04
C SER A 59 -0.17 1.06 8.63
N PHE A 60 0.91 1.58 8.05
CA PHE A 60 1.42 1.10 6.77
C PHE A 60 1.88 -0.36 6.86
N GLN A 61 2.67 -0.71 7.88
CA GLN A 61 3.14 -2.08 8.07
C GLN A 61 2.00 -3.06 8.29
N GLU A 62 0.93 -2.66 8.97
CA GLU A 62 -0.27 -3.48 9.18
C GLU A 62 -1.16 -3.58 7.93
N SER A 63 -1.30 -2.50 7.17
CA SER A 63 -2.14 -2.45 5.96
C SER A 63 -1.47 -3.02 4.72
N TYR A 64 -0.14 -2.91 4.62
CA TYR A 64 0.64 -3.36 3.47
C TYR A 64 0.61 -4.88 3.37
N ARG A 65 0.04 -5.41 2.29
CA ARG A 65 -0.06 -6.86 2.07
C ARG A 65 1.01 -7.36 1.12
N ARG A 66 1.16 -6.72 -0.04
CA ARG A 66 2.12 -7.14 -1.05
C ARG A 66 2.28 -6.13 -2.18
N ASP A 67 3.43 -6.25 -2.82
CA ASP A 67 3.75 -5.70 -4.13
C ASP A 67 3.47 -6.73 -5.23
N PHE A 68 2.79 -6.29 -6.30
CA PHE A 68 2.63 -7.05 -7.54
C PHE A 68 3.12 -6.27 -8.77
N GLY A 69 3.86 -5.17 -8.59
CA GLY A 69 4.32 -4.22 -9.61
C GLY A 69 5.18 -4.78 -10.76
N GLY A 70 5.40 -6.09 -10.81
CA GLY A 70 6.08 -6.79 -11.91
C GLY A 70 5.18 -7.70 -12.76
N SER A 71 3.90 -7.88 -12.42
CA SER A 71 3.04 -8.81 -13.17
C SER A 71 2.40 -8.15 -14.39
N MET A 72 2.36 -8.88 -15.50
CA MET A 72 1.71 -8.45 -16.76
C MET A 72 0.17 -8.49 -16.66
N MET A 73 -0.35 -9.01 -15.55
CA MET A 73 -1.77 -9.13 -15.22
C MET A 73 -2.24 -8.00 -14.30
N ASP A 74 -3.56 -7.82 -14.22
CA ASP A 74 -4.20 -6.86 -13.32
C ASP A 74 -3.86 -7.22 -11.86
N THR A 75 -3.15 -6.35 -11.16
CA THR A 75 -2.68 -6.54 -9.77
C THR A 75 -3.77 -7.06 -8.83
N LYS A 76 -5.01 -6.59 -9.02
CA LYS A 76 -6.15 -6.96 -8.18
C LYS A 76 -6.51 -8.44 -8.34
N ILE A 77 -6.40 -8.96 -9.55
CA ILE A 77 -6.70 -10.35 -9.87
C ILE A 77 -5.62 -11.26 -9.28
N GLU A 78 -4.34 -10.90 -9.46
CA GLU A 78 -3.20 -11.65 -8.92
C GLU A 78 -3.27 -11.73 -7.38
N TYR A 79 -3.57 -10.59 -6.73
CA TYR A 79 -3.78 -10.55 -5.28
C TYR A 79 -4.86 -11.53 -4.84
N VAL A 80 -5.99 -11.55 -5.54
CA VAL A 80 -7.10 -12.44 -5.21
C VAL A 80 -6.77 -13.91 -5.43
N TYR A 81 -6.05 -14.27 -6.49
CA TYR A 81 -5.58 -15.64 -6.69
C TYR A 81 -4.74 -16.10 -5.51
N GLN A 82 -3.77 -15.28 -5.11
CA GLN A 82 -2.91 -15.58 -3.98
C GLN A 82 -3.68 -15.60 -2.65
N TYR A 83 -4.60 -14.66 -2.45
CA TYR A 83 -5.44 -14.60 -1.25
C TYR A 83 -6.29 -15.87 -1.10
N VAL A 84 -6.94 -16.33 -2.18
CA VAL A 84 -7.75 -17.55 -2.18
C VAL A 84 -6.91 -18.80 -1.91
N ASP A 85 -5.70 -18.86 -2.46
CA ASP A 85 -4.74 -19.94 -2.23
C ASP A 85 -4.23 -19.96 -0.78
N GLU A 86 -3.79 -18.83 -0.25
CA GLU A 86 -3.26 -18.68 1.11
C GLU A 86 -4.32 -18.94 2.19
N THR A 87 -5.56 -18.49 1.96
CA THR A 87 -6.69 -18.71 2.89
C THR A 87 -7.30 -20.10 2.73
N GLY A 88 -7.00 -20.82 1.66
CA GLY A 88 -7.63 -22.10 1.33
C GLY A 88 -9.15 -21.99 1.14
N MET A 89 -9.66 -20.82 0.74
CA MET A 89 -11.10 -20.55 0.69
C MET A 89 -11.87 -21.52 -0.23
N LEU A 90 -11.18 -22.05 -1.24
CA LEU A 90 -11.72 -23.04 -2.17
C LEU A 90 -11.22 -24.47 -1.92
N ALA A 91 -10.45 -24.73 -0.85
CA ALA A 91 -9.86 -26.05 -0.60
C ALA A 91 -10.89 -27.17 -0.38
N ASP A 92 -12.10 -26.84 0.08
CA ASP A 92 -13.23 -27.77 0.22
C ASP A 92 -14.08 -27.89 -1.07
N ALA A 93 -13.85 -27.03 -2.06
CA ALA A 93 -14.56 -27.11 -3.33
C ALA A 93 -13.98 -28.24 -4.21
N ALA A 94 -14.83 -28.85 -5.02
CA ALA A 94 -14.34 -29.75 -6.05
C ALA A 94 -13.42 -28.96 -7.01
N SER A 95 -12.27 -29.52 -7.36
CA SER A 95 -11.31 -28.89 -8.29
C SER A 95 -11.88 -28.53 -9.67
N ALA A 96 -13.04 -29.08 -10.04
CA ALA A 96 -13.81 -28.63 -11.19
C ALA A 96 -14.46 -27.25 -11.00
N LEU A 97 -14.97 -26.95 -9.79
CA LEU A 97 -15.62 -25.69 -9.43
C LEU A 97 -14.61 -24.55 -9.29
N GLU A 98 -13.41 -24.82 -8.79
CA GLU A 98 -12.33 -23.83 -8.68
C GLU A 98 -12.05 -23.14 -10.03
N ARG A 99 -12.06 -23.91 -11.12
CA ARG A 99 -11.84 -23.41 -12.48
C ARG A 99 -12.94 -22.51 -13.02
N TYR A 100 -14.14 -22.55 -12.43
CA TYR A 100 -15.27 -21.70 -12.80
C TYR A 100 -15.41 -20.48 -11.88
N CYS A 101 -14.52 -20.31 -10.90
CA CYS A 101 -14.53 -19.13 -10.05
C CYS A 101 -14.18 -17.89 -10.88
N ASP A 102 -15.01 -16.86 -10.80
CA ASP A 102 -14.76 -15.57 -11.46
C ASP A 102 -13.92 -14.68 -10.54
N TYR A 103 -12.61 -14.89 -10.59
CA TYR A 103 -11.63 -14.13 -9.80
C TYR A 103 -11.67 -12.62 -10.09
N LYS A 104 -12.11 -12.21 -11.28
CA LYS A 104 -12.22 -10.80 -11.65
C LYS A 104 -13.40 -10.13 -10.94
N ALA A 105 -14.55 -10.80 -10.91
CA ALA A 105 -15.69 -10.32 -10.15
C ALA A 105 -15.37 -10.26 -8.64
N PHE A 106 -14.72 -11.30 -8.13
CA PHE A 106 -14.33 -11.35 -6.72
C PHE A 106 -13.31 -10.27 -6.34
N ALA A 107 -12.30 -10.01 -7.19
CA ALA A 107 -11.37 -8.91 -7.01
C ALA A 107 -12.08 -7.56 -6.97
N ARG A 108 -12.99 -7.28 -7.90
CA ARG A 108 -13.73 -6.01 -7.87
C ARG A 108 -14.47 -5.82 -6.54
N ASP A 109 -15.14 -6.85 -6.04
CA ASP A 109 -15.93 -6.75 -4.83
C ASP A 109 -15.02 -6.63 -3.58
N LEU A 110 -13.90 -7.35 -3.53
CA LEU A 110 -12.91 -7.27 -2.45
C LEU A 110 -12.28 -5.87 -2.32
N PHE A 111 -11.91 -5.26 -3.45
CA PHE A 111 -11.36 -3.89 -3.49
C PHE A 111 -12.41 -2.79 -3.32
N LEU A 112 -13.71 -3.12 -3.31
CA LEU A 112 -14.77 -2.17 -2.95
C LEU A 112 -15.01 -2.12 -1.44
N GLU A 113 -14.80 -3.22 -0.74
CA GLU A 113 -15.18 -3.36 0.68
C GLU A 113 -14.04 -3.14 1.67
N GLY A 114 -12.77 -3.31 1.28
CA GLY A 114 -11.68 -3.16 2.26
C GLY A 114 -10.26 -3.21 1.72
N TYR A 115 -10.05 -3.00 0.42
CA TYR A 115 -8.70 -2.99 -0.16
C TYR A 115 -8.54 -1.87 -1.17
N THR A 116 -7.38 -1.22 -1.16
CA THR A 116 -7.01 -0.21 -2.14
C THR A 116 -5.74 -0.63 -2.85
N GLU A 117 -5.71 -0.44 -4.17
CA GLU A 117 -4.52 -0.64 -4.99
C GLU A 117 -3.98 0.71 -5.45
N VAL A 118 -2.69 0.95 -5.24
CA VAL A 118 -1.96 2.12 -5.72
C VAL A 118 -0.64 1.68 -6.29
N ASP A 119 -0.42 2.01 -7.57
CA ASP A 119 0.82 1.73 -8.30
C ASP A 119 1.27 0.26 -8.22
N GLY A 120 0.31 -0.67 -8.21
CA GLY A 120 0.61 -2.10 -8.08
C GLY A 120 0.83 -2.62 -6.65
N TYR A 121 0.71 -1.76 -5.64
CA TYR A 121 0.74 -2.13 -4.22
C TYR A 121 -0.68 -2.29 -3.67
N VAL A 122 -0.91 -3.33 -2.87
CA VAL A 122 -2.22 -3.60 -2.25
C VAL A 122 -2.18 -3.31 -0.75
N PHE A 123 -3.10 -2.44 -0.32
CA PHE A 123 -3.30 -2.02 1.05
C PHE A 123 -4.68 -2.47 1.54
N ALA A 124 -4.76 -2.95 2.78
CA ALA A 124 -6.02 -3.21 3.46
C ALA A 124 -6.54 -1.94 4.14
N ASP A 125 -7.80 -1.58 3.90
CA ASP A 125 -8.51 -0.48 4.54
C ASP A 125 -9.22 -1.05 5.78
N TYR A 126 -8.69 -0.77 6.98
CA TYR A 126 -9.20 -1.24 8.27
C TYR A 126 -9.78 -0.10 9.12
#